data_AF-A0A1W9GM22-F1
#
_entry.id   AF-A0A1W9GM22-F1
#
_cell.length_a   1.000
_cell.length_b   1.000
_cell.length_c   1.000
_cell.angle_alpha   90.00
_cell.angle_beta   90.00
_cell.angle_gamma   90.00
#
_symmetry.space_group_name_H-M   'P 1'
#
loop_
_entity.id
_entity.type
_entity.pdbx_description
1 polymer ?
#
loop_
_entity_poly.entity_id
_entity_poly.type
_entity_poly.pdbx_seq_one_letter_code
_entity_poly.pdbx_strand_id
1 'polypeptide(L)'
;MKMYEEFAKYLTQLLGGATVVRITVSGYLSLSVEEIGMSENGTRLVSLCHYREQNGDLMRDPDMVFLLYDMPDGEAAEPISFRNDYLGMEVCQSHGAGGRTHEFPHPKLD
;
A
#
# COMPACT_ATOMS: atom_id res chain seq x y z
N MET A 1 -0.28 15.20 10.29
CA MET A 1 -1.63 14.69 9.99
C MET A 1 -2.12 15.12 8.62
N LYS A 2 -2.10 16.42 8.27
CA LYS A 2 -2.47 16.92 6.93
C LYS A 2 -1.94 16.14 5.71
N MET A 3 -0.70 15.64 5.76
CA MET A 3 -0.14 14.81 4.67
C MET A 3 -0.94 13.52 4.41
N TYR A 4 -1.35 12.81 5.47
CA TYR A 4 -2.11 11.56 5.34
C TYR A 4 -3.55 11.80 4.91
N GLU A 5 -4.12 12.95 5.29
CA GLU A 5 -5.45 13.38 4.84
C GLU A 5 -5.45 13.74 3.35
N GLU A 6 -4.48 14.54 2.89
CA GLU A 6 -4.34 14.86 1.47
C GLU A 6 -4.05 13.60 0.64
N PHE A 7 -3.24 12.69 1.16
CA PHE A 7 -2.96 11.44 0.46
C PHE A 7 -4.20 10.55 0.32
N ALA A 8 -5.05 10.46 1.35
CA ALA A 8 -6.32 9.73 1.26
C ALA A 8 -7.22 10.28 0.15
N LYS A 9 -7.29 11.61 0.00
CA LYS A 9 -8.06 12.24 -1.10
C LYS A 9 -7.56 11.79 -2.48
N TYR A 10 -6.24 11.80 -2.69
CA TYR A 10 -5.68 11.33 -3.96
C TYR A 10 -5.95 9.84 -4.18
N LEU A 11 -5.81 9.01 -3.15
CA LEU A 11 -6.04 7.57 -3.24
C LEU A 11 -7.49 7.26 -3.64
N THR A 12 -8.45 7.90 -2.97
CA THR A 12 -9.88 7.77 -3.27
C THR A 12 -10.21 8.32 -4.66
N GLN A 13 -9.55 9.40 -5.09
CA GLN A 13 -9.69 9.92 -6.44
C GLN A 13 -9.15 8.95 -7.51
N LEU A 14 -8.02 8.28 -7.26
CA LEU A 14 -7.44 7.29 -8.17
C LEU A 14 -8.36 6.08 -8.34
N LEU A 15 -9.00 5.62 -7.26
CA LEU A 15 -9.99 4.55 -7.30
C LEU A 15 -11.26 4.94 -8.05
N GLY A 16 -11.69 6.20 -7.94
CA GLY A 16 -12.84 6.71 -8.70
C GLY A 16 -14.15 5.94 -8.48
N GLY A 17 -14.30 5.29 -7.32
CA GLY A 17 -15.43 4.43 -6.98
C GLY A 17 -15.33 2.98 -7.46
N ALA A 18 -14.25 2.60 -8.15
CA ALA A 18 -13.94 1.20 -8.45
C ALA A 18 -13.14 0.57 -7.30
N THR A 19 -13.19 -0.75 -7.18
CA THR A 19 -12.38 -1.52 -6.23
C THR A 19 -10.97 -1.81 -6.74
N VAL A 20 -10.77 -1.74 -8.06
CA VAL A 20 -9.47 -1.94 -8.71
C VAL A 20 -9.35 -1.03 -9.92
N VAL A 21 -8.21 -0.36 -10.05
CA VAL A 21 -7.88 0.49 -11.19
C VAL A 21 -6.44 0.23 -11.60
N ARG A 22 -6.20 0.10 -12.91
CA ARG A 22 -4.86 0.10 -13.50
C ARG A 22 -4.64 1.39 -14.27
N ILE A 23 -3.66 2.17 -13.87
CA ILE A 23 -3.32 3.47 -14.45
C ILE A 23 -2.05 3.29 -15.27
N THR A 24 -2.08 3.77 -16.52
CA THR A 24 -0.93 3.68 -17.43
C THR A 24 -0.57 5.06 -17.92
N VAL A 25 0.71 5.42 -17.78
CA VAL A 25 1.28 6.67 -18.25
C VAL A 25 2.51 6.34 -19.08
N SER A 26 2.64 6.95 -20.26
CA SER A 26 3.80 6.72 -21.14
C SER A 26 5.11 7.04 -20.40
N GLY A 27 6.08 6.13 -20.46
CA GLY A 27 7.36 6.25 -19.77
C GLY A 27 7.38 5.75 -18.32
N TYR A 28 6.24 5.33 -17.77
CA TYR A 28 6.13 4.77 -16.41
C TYR A 28 5.60 3.33 -16.46
N LEU A 29 5.93 2.54 -15.44
CA LEU A 29 5.26 1.27 -15.21
C LEU A 29 3.78 1.53 -14.87
N SER A 30 2.89 0.60 -15.26
CA SER A 30 1.50 0.69 -14.85
C SER A 30 1.39 0.64 -13.33
N LEU A 31 0.60 1.53 -12.76
CA LEU A 31 0.23 1.53 -11.35
C LEU A 31 -1.08 0.78 -11.19
N SER A 32 -1.09 -0.27 -10.38
CA SER A 32 -2.31 -0.90 -9.87
C SER A 32 -2.69 -0.26 -8.54
N VAL A 33 -3.95 0.14 -8.42
CA VAL A 33 -4.56 0.64 -7.18
C VAL A 33 -5.73 -0.27 -6.86
N GLU A 34 -5.72 -0.91 -5.69
CA GLU A 34 -6.70 -1.95 -5.36
C GLU A 34 -7.16 -1.87 -3.91
N GLU A 35 -8.47 -1.95 -3.69
CA GLU A 35 -9.05 -2.27 -2.39
C GLU A 35 -8.87 -3.76 -2.12
N ILE A 36 -7.90 -4.10 -1.29
CA ILE A 36 -7.49 -5.49 -1.02
C ILE A 36 -8.27 -6.14 0.13
N GLY A 37 -9.17 -5.39 0.76
CA GLY A 37 -10.07 -5.88 1.81
C GLY A 37 -10.17 -4.94 3.02
N MET A 38 -10.42 -5.53 4.18
CA MET A 38 -10.60 -4.83 5.45
C MET A 38 -9.59 -5.36 6.48
N SER A 39 -9.15 -4.49 7.39
CA SER A 39 -8.39 -4.88 8.58
C SER A 39 -9.28 -5.63 9.57
N GLU A 40 -8.67 -6.21 10.61
CA GLU A 40 -9.41 -6.87 11.71
C GLU A 40 -10.43 -5.94 12.39
N ASN A 41 -10.17 -4.64 12.38
CA ASN A 41 -11.05 -3.62 12.96
C ASN A 41 -12.07 -3.06 11.95
N GLY A 42 -12.21 -3.66 10.77
CA GLY A 42 -13.16 -3.24 9.74
C GLY A 42 -12.73 -1.98 8.98
N THR A 43 -11.44 -1.66 8.98
CA THR A 43 -10.88 -0.47 8.32
C THR A 43 -10.40 -0.82 6.91
N ARG A 44 -10.68 0.02 5.92
CA ARG A 44 -10.36 -0.28 4.51
C ARG A 44 -8.85 -0.35 4.26
N LEU A 45 -8.45 -1.32 3.43
CA LEU A 45 -7.06 -1.52 3.00
C LEU A 45 -6.94 -1.28 1.50
N VAL A 46 -5.98 -0.44 1.12
CA VAL A 46 -5.72 -0.12 -0.29
C VAL A 46 -4.25 -0.35 -0.62
N SER A 47 -3.97 -1.15 -1.64
CA SER A 47 -2.65 -1.39 -2.21
C SER A 47 -2.36 -0.44 -3.38
N LEU A 48 -1.13 0.07 -3.42
CA LEU A 48 -0.51 0.72 -4.57
C LEU A 48 0.68 -0.14 -5.02
N CYS A 49 0.58 -0.74 -6.20
CA CYS A 49 1.58 -1.67 -6.68
C CYS A 49 1.99 -1.38 -8.12
N HIS A 50 3.30 -1.36 -8.37
CA HIS A 50 3.84 -1.56 -9.71
C HIS A 50 4.31 -2.99 -9.87
N TYR A 51 4.22 -3.51 -11.09
CA TYR A 51 4.74 -4.82 -11.42
C TYR A 51 5.84 -4.68 -12.47
N ARG A 52 6.91 -5.43 -12.29
CA ARG A 52 7.96 -5.63 -13.28
C ARG A 52 8.19 -7.13 -13.46
N GLU A 53 8.60 -7.53 -14.65
CA GLU A 53 8.91 -8.94 -14.94
C GLU A 53 10.35 -9.28 -14.51
N GLN A 54 10.52 -10.39 -13.79
CA GLN A 54 11.81 -10.97 -13.44
C GLN A 54 11.76 -12.46 -13.73
N ASN A 55 12.65 -12.95 -14.59
CA ASN A 55 12.70 -14.37 -15.00
C ASN A 55 11.36 -14.92 -15.53
N GLY A 56 10.53 -14.06 -16.13
CA GLY A 56 9.21 -14.43 -16.66
C GLY A 56 8.04 -14.32 -15.67
N ASP A 57 8.32 -14.03 -14.39
CA ASP A 57 7.28 -13.82 -13.36
C ASP A 57 7.07 -12.32 -13.09
N LEU A 58 5.82 -11.92 -12.86
CA LEU A 58 5.51 -10.57 -12.39
C LEU A 58 5.82 -10.45 -10.90
N MET A 59 6.67 -9.49 -10.56
CA MET A 59 7.17 -9.22 -9.22
C MET A 59 6.78 -7.81 -8.80
N ARG A 60 6.45 -7.61 -7.51
CA ARG A 60 6.04 -6.31 -6.97
C ARG A 60 7.24 -5.37 -6.84
N ASP A 61 7.17 -4.17 -7.44
CA ASP A 61 8.29 -3.22 -7.54
C ASP A 61 7.88 -1.73 -7.49
N PRO A 62 7.52 -1.15 -6.33
CA PRO A 62 7.12 -1.79 -5.07
C PRO A 62 5.59 -1.95 -4.96
N ASP A 63 5.16 -2.65 -3.90
CA ASP A 63 3.80 -2.70 -3.35
C ASP A 63 3.76 -1.95 -2.00
N MET A 64 2.75 -1.12 -1.80
CA MET A 64 2.50 -0.39 -0.55
C MET A 64 1.04 -0.50 -0.15
N VAL A 65 0.76 -0.90 1.09
CA VAL A 65 -0.61 -0.98 1.62
C VAL A 65 -0.87 0.16 2.59
N PHE A 66 -2.02 0.80 2.42
CA PHE A 66 -2.51 1.87 3.27
C PHE A 66 -3.79 1.46 3.99
N LEU A 67 -3.88 1.85 5.25
CA LEU A 67 -5.07 1.76 6.09
C LEU A 67 -5.84 3.09 5.98
N LEU A 68 -7.06 3.05 5.46
CA LEU A 68 -7.93 4.23 5.31
C LEU A 68 -8.94 4.27 6.45
N TYR A 69 -8.83 5.27 7.31
CA TYR A 69 -9.71 5.45 8.46
C TYR A 69 -10.34 6.82 8.51
N ASP A 70 -11.56 6.87 9.00
CA ASP A 70 -12.32 8.09 9.19
C ASP A 70 -11.74 8.93 10.34
N MET A 71 -11.72 10.24 10.10
CA MET A 71 -11.35 11.28 11.04
C MET A 71 -12.51 12.29 11.14
N PRO A 72 -12.60 13.11 12.20
CA PRO A 72 -13.69 14.09 12.34
C PRO A 72 -13.86 15.04 11.14
N ASP A 73 -12.76 15.40 10.46
CA ASP A 73 -12.74 16.37 9.36
C ASP A 73 -12.43 15.74 7.98
N GLY A 74 -12.46 14.41 7.86
CA GLY A 74 -12.17 13.72 6.59
C GLY A 74 -11.70 12.27 6.75
N GLU A 75 -10.91 11.79 5.79
CA GLU A 75 -10.28 10.46 5.83
C GLU A 75 -8.76 10.64 5.89
N ALA A 76 -8.05 9.70 6.52
CA ALA A 76 -6.59 9.66 6.50
C ALA A 76 -6.10 8.27 6.05
N ALA A 77 -5.00 8.26 5.29
CA ALA A 77 -4.37 7.04 4.78
C ALA A 77 -3.00 6.85 5.45
N GLU A 78 -2.88 5.84 6.32
CA GLU A 78 -1.62 5.49 6.99
C GLU A 78 -0.95 4.31 6.29
N PRO A 79 0.35 4.40 5.91
CA PRO A 79 1.05 3.29 5.29
C PRO A 79 1.32 2.19 6.33
N ILE A 80 0.83 0.98 6.09
CA ILE A 80 0.99 -0.15 7.02
C ILE A 80 1.94 -1.22 6.52
N SER A 81 2.19 -1.31 5.22
CA SER A 81 3.24 -2.18 4.68
C SER A 81 3.90 -1.62 3.44
N PHE A 82 5.13 -2.06 3.22
CA PHE A 82 5.91 -1.85 2.01
C PHE A 82 6.56 -3.18 1.63
N ARG A 83 6.54 -3.54 0.35
CA ARG A 83 7.21 -4.72 -0.16
C ARG A 83 7.82 -4.44 -1.53
N ASN A 84 9.08 -4.84 -1.71
CA ASN A 84 9.77 -4.83 -2.98
C ASN A 84 10.44 -6.19 -3.19
N ASP A 85 9.89 -6.95 -4.13
CA ASP A 85 10.35 -8.31 -4.42
C ASP A 85 11.72 -8.32 -5.14
N TYR A 86 12.10 -7.23 -5.83
CA TYR A 86 13.42 -7.10 -6.49
C TYR A 86 14.55 -6.89 -5.49
N LEU A 87 14.27 -6.16 -4.41
CA LEU A 87 15.24 -5.90 -3.35
C LEU A 87 15.19 -6.94 -2.23
N GLY A 88 14.21 -7.87 -2.28
CA GLY A 88 13.98 -8.83 -1.19
C GLY A 88 13.64 -8.16 0.13
N MET A 89 12.98 -6.99 0.07
CA MET A 89 12.63 -6.19 1.24
C MET A 89 11.14 -6.15 1.45
N GLU A 90 10.72 -6.29 2.70
CA GLU A 90 9.35 -6.07 3.15
C GLU A 90 9.44 -5.23 4.43
N VAL A 91 8.42 -4.49 4.82
CA VAL A 91 8.31 -3.82 6.13
C VAL A 91 6.84 -3.79 6.45
N CYS A 92 6.46 -4.26 7.63
CA CYS A 92 5.08 -4.26 8.09
C CYS A 92 4.99 -3.55 9.44
N GLN A 93 3.94 -2.76 9.63
CA GLN A 93 3.58 -2.24 10.93
C GLN A 93 2.77 -3.29 11.68
N SER A 94 3.26 -3.75 12.84
CA SER A 94 2.46 -4.57 13.74
C SER A 94 1.70 -3.70 14.74
N HIS A 95 0.38 -3.92 14.80
CA HIS A 95 -0.51 -3.29 15.79
C HIS A 95 -0.67 -4.25 16.98
N GLY A 96 0.33 -4.30 17.86
CA GLY A 96 0.27 -5.07 19.11
C GLY A 96 -0.28 -4.25 20.29
N ALA A 97 -0.76 -4.94 21.33
CA ALA A 97 -1.29 -4.34 22.57
C ALA A 97 -0.30 -3.43 23.34
N GLY A 98 0.97 -3.35 22.92
CA GLY A 98 2.03 -2.52 23.50
C GLY A 98 2.46 -1.31 22.68
N GLY A 99 1.80 -1.03 21.55
CA GLY A 99 2.15 0.08 20.64
C GLY A 99 2.65 -0.36 19.27
N ARG A 100 2.88 0.62 18.40
CA ARG A 100 3.24 0.44 16.99
C ARG A 100 4.70 -0.01 16.88
N THR A 101 4.95 -1.14 16.23
CA THR A 101 6.32 -1.62 15.97
C THR A 101 6.53 -1.76 14.47
N HIS A 102 7.62 -1.19 13.95
CA HIS A 102 8.05 -1.43 12.57
C HIS A 102 8.87 -2.72 12.55
N GLU A 103 8.35 -3.75 11.90
CA GLU A 103 9.08 -4.99 11.68
C GLU A 103 9.84 -4.87 10.36
N PHE A 104 11.16 -4.75 10.46
CA PHE A 104 12.05 -4.92 9.33
C PHE A 104 12.41 -6.43 9.26
N PRO A 105 11.98 -7.17 8.22
CA PRO A 105 12.52 -8.46 7.94
C PRO A 105 14.01 -8.30 7.64
N HIS A 106 14.81 -9.11 8.32
CA HIS A 106 16.21 -9.27 7.97
C HIS A 106 16.29 -9.91 6.57
N PRO A 107 17.08 -9.35 5.65
CA PRO A 107 17.34 -10.02 4.38
C PRO A 107 17.91 -11.40 4.70
N LYS A 108 17.20 -12.45 4.29
CA LYS A 108 17.77 -13.80 4.25
C LYS A 108 18.73 -13.81 3.06
N LEU A 109 20.00 -13.58 3.36
CA LEU A 109 21.09 -13.88 2.44
C LEU A 109 21.31 -15.39 2.55
N ASP A 110 20.88 -16.11 1.52
CA ASP A 110 21.20 -17.52 1.31
C ASP A 110 22.63 -17.69 0.78
#